data_AF-A0A6B0WEZ6-F1
#
_entry.id   AF-A0A6B0WEZ6-F1
#
_cell.length_a   1.000
_cell.length_b   1.000
_cell.length_c   1.000
_cell.angle_alpha   90.00
_cell.angle_beta   90.00
_cell.angle_gamma   90.00
#
_symmetry.space_group_name_H-M   'P 1'
#
loop_
_entity.id
_entity.type
_entity.pdbx_description
1 polymer ?
#
loop_
_entity_poly.entity_id
_entity_poly.type
_entity_poly.pdbx_seq_one_letter_code
_entity_poly.pdbx_strand_id
1 'polypeptide(L)'
;MTRTRSFGIALLLAMVMAAPAATQSNSMSFFITSAGPGDGANLGGLEGADAHCSMLAETAGVGGKTWRAYLSTTGTTGVNASDRIGSGPWYNADGVEIASSVANLLGDNNLTKQTQLNEKGQIVNGRGDDPNMHDILT
;
A
#
# COMPACT_ATOMS: atom_id res chain seq x y z
N MET A 1 -30.91 10.16 66.21
CA MET A 1 -29.80 10.81 65.50
C MET A 1 -29.43 9.90 64.33
N THR A 2 -29.74 10.37 63.13
CA THR A 2 -29.89 9.58 61.91
C THR A 2 -28.55 9.45 61.19
N ARG A 3 -28.15 8.22 60.83
CA ARG A 3 -27.07 7.87 59.89
C ARG A 3 -27.26 8.59 58.56
N THR A 4 -26.17 8.81 57.79
CA THR A 4 -26.06 8.84 56.29
C THR A 4 -24.97 9.83 55.86
N ARG A 5 -24.07 9.64 54.87
CA ARG A 5 -23.55 8.53 54.06
C ARG A 5 -22.27 9.10 53.38
N SER A 6 -21.21 8.31 53.31
CA SER A 6 -20.02 8.62 52.51
C SER A 6 -20.32 8.52 51.01
N PHE A 7 -19.79 9.45 50.21
CA PHE A 7 -19.63 9.31 48.76
C PHE A 7 -18.18 9.68 48.41
N GLY A 8 -17.32 8.68 48.34
CA GLY A 8 -15.98 8.81 47.76
C GLY A 8 -16.07 8.54 46.26
N ILE A 9 -15.78 9.54 45.44
CA ILE A 9 -15.72 9.44 43.98
C ILE A 9 -14.43 8.67 43.63
N ALA A 10 -14.57 7.45 43.11
CA ALA A 10 -13.46 6.68 42.56
C ALA A 10 -13.19 7.14 41.12
N LEU A 11 -12.04 7.79 40.92
CA LEU A 11 -11.53 8.21 39.61
C LEU A 11 -10.98 6.98 38.89
N LEU A 12 -11.73 6.44 37.91
CA LEU A 12 -11.29 5.36 37.04
C LEU A 12 -10.30 5.91 35.99
N LEU A 13 -9.02 5.60 36.18
CA LEU A 13 -7.96 5.91 35.23
C LEU A 13 -8.01 4.90 34.07
N ALA A 14 -8.53 5.31 32.91
CA ALA A 14 -8.54 4.49 31.71
C ALA A 14 -7.12 4.42 31.11
N MET A 15 -6.47 3.26 31.23
CA MET A 15 -5.23 2.96 30.49
C MET A 15 -5.57 2.83 29.01
N VAL A 16 -5.17 3.82 28.21
CA VAL A 16 -5.14 3.72 26.75
C VAL A 16 -4.01 2.76 26.39
N MET A 17 -4.36 1.54 26.00
CA MET A 17 -3.42 0.58 25.42
C MET A 17 -3.05 1.08 24.02
N ALA A 18 -1.89 1.73 23.88
CA ALA A 18 -1.32 2.01 22.58
C ALA A 18 -0.92 0.69 21.93
N ALA A 19 -1.66 0.27 20.89
CA ALA A 19 -1.27 -0.87 20.08
C ALA A 19 0.10 -0.58 19.44
N PRO A 20 1.02 -1.56 19.37
CA PRO A 20 2.27 -1.38 18.65
C PRO A 20 1.94 -1.07 17.20
N ALA A 21 2.42 0.07 16.69
CA ALA A 21 2.47 0.31 15.26
C ALA A 21 3.30 -0.81 14.66
N ALA A 22 2.69 -1.68 13.85
CA ALA A 22 3.44 -2.67 13.10
C ALA A 22 4.48 -1.90 12.28
N THR A 23 5.77 -2.08 12.58
CA THR A 23 6.83 -1.63 11.70
C THR A 23 6.66 -2.40 10.40
N GLN A 24 6.06 -1.74 9.41
CA GLN A 24 5.90 -2.29 8.07
C GLN A 24 7.25 -2.79 7.61
N SER A 25 7.28 -4.01 7.10
CA SER A 25 8.53 -4.67 6.74
C SER A 25 9.25 -3.79 5.70
N ASN A 26 10.47 -3.34 6.04
CA ASN A 26 11.29 -2.55 5.10
C ASN A 26 11.75 -3.41 3.87
N SER A 27 11.29 -4.66 3.82
CA SER A 27 11.40 -5.58 2.69
C SER A 27 10.27 -5.41 1.66
N MET A 28 9.16 -4.75 1.99
CA MET A 28 8.06 -4.53 1.03
C MET A 28 8.62 -3.82 -0.21
N SER A 29 8.35 -4.40 -1.37
CA SER A 29 8.79 -3.89 -2.66
C SER A 29 7.68 -3.91 -3.71
N PHE A 30 6.48 -4.30 -3.32
CA PHE A 30 5.28 -4.29 -4.15
C PHE A 30 4.05 -3.86 -3.36
N PHE A 31 3.19 -3.05 -3.95
CA PHE A 31 1.85 -2.80 -3.43
C PHE A 31 0.89 -2.28 -4.51
N ILE A 32 -0.41 -2.33 -4.19
CA ILE A 32 -1.46 -1.64 -4.94
C ILE A 32 -1.78 -0.32 -4.24
N THR A 33 -1.76 0.82 -4.91
CA THR A 33 -2.01 2.11 -4.27
C THR A 33 -3.34 2.12 -3.51
N SER A 34 -3.37 2.49 -2.23
CA SER A 34 -4.63 2.55 -1.46
C SER A 34 -5.61 3.64 -1.91
N ALA A 35 -5.11 4.65 -2.62
CA ALA A 35 -5.88 5.76 -3.15
C ALA A 35 -5.25 6.30 -4.42
N GLY A 36 -6.09 6.76 -5.36
CA GLY A 36 -5.66 7.56 -6.49
C GLY A 36 -5.32 9.02 -6.08
N PRO A 37 -4.82 9.84 -7.02
CA PRO A 37 -4.42 11.23 -6.75
C PRO A 37 -5.59 12.19 -6.53
N GLY A 38 -6.84 11.73 -6.66
CA GLY A 38 -8.05 12.55 -6.53
C GLY A 38 -8.54 13.21 -7.82
N ASP A 39 -7.73 13.20 -8.89
CA ASP A 39 -8.07 13.73 -10.23
C ASP A 39 -8.07 12.61 -11.30
N GLY A 40 -8.61 11.45 -10.93
CA GLY A 40 -8.63 10.26 -11.80
C GLY A 40 -7.24 9.80 -12.21
N ALA A 41 -7.06 9.50 -13.51
CA ALA A 41 -5.79 9.05 -14.08
C ALA A 41 -4.82 10.20 -14.43
N ASN A 42 -5.12 11.45 -14.05
CA ASN A 42 -4.27 12.60 -14.33
C ASN A 42 -3.05 12.63 -13.38
N LEU A 43 -2.08 11.75 -13.63
CA LEU A 43 -0.87 11.59 -12.82
C LEU A 43 0.30 12.44 -13.32
N GLY A 44 0.13 13.32 -14.31
CA GLY A 44 1.25 14.09 -14.87
C GLY A 44 2.28 13.24 -15.63
N GLY A 45 1.89 12.06 -16.11
CA GLY A 45 2.77 11.11 -16.79
C GLY A 45 3.47 10.14 -15.83
N LEU A 46 4.49 9.45 -16.32
CA LEU A 46 5.19 8.39 -15.57
C LEU A 46 5.87 8.92 -14.31
N GLU A 47 6.45 10.12 -14.37
CA GLU A 47 7.15 10.73 -13.23
C GLU A 47 6.18 11.06 -12.09
N GLY A 48 5.03 11.65 -12.38
CA GLY A 48 4.05 11.95 -11.35
C GLY A 48 3.33 10.69 -10.82
N ALA A 49 3.20 9.65 -11.65
CA ALA A 49 2.76 8.33 -11.18
C ALA A 49 3.76 7.71 -10.20
N ASP A 50 5.06 7.74 -10.52
CA ASP A 50 6.13 7.26 -9.64
C ASP A 50 6.21 8.07 -8.32
N ALA A 51 6.00 9.39 -8.40
CA ALA A 51 5.97 10.28 -7.24
C ALA A 51 4.77 9.97 -6.32
N HIS A 52 3.59 9.69 -6.88
CA HIS A 52 2.41 9.28 -6.12
C HIS A 52 2.65 7.98 -5.36
N CYS A 53 3.22 6.98 -6.04
CA CYS A 53 3.61 5.73 -5.42
C CYS A 53 4.63 5.93 -4.29
N SER A 54 5.65 6.76 -4.52
CA SER A 54 6.68 7.05 -3.51
C SER A 54 6.07 7.72 -2.28
N MET A 55 5.19 8.71 -2.47
CA MET A 55 4.49 9.42 -1.39
C MET A 55 3.66 8.46 -0.53
N LEU A 56 2.92 7.53 -1.15
CA LEU A 56 2.12 6.54 -0.42
C LEU A 56 3.01 5.62 0.41
N ALA A 57 4.07 5.07 -0.18
CA ALA A 57 5.00 4.20 0.51
C ALA A 57 5.71 4.90 1.68
N GLU A 58 6.18 6.13 1.49
CA GLU A 58 6.79 6.95 2.54
C GLU A 58 5.80 7.25 3.67
N THR A 59 4.54 7.56 3.34
CA THR A 59 3.47 7.78 4.34
C THR A 59 3.19 6.52 5.15
N ALA A 60 3.33 5.34 4.55
CA ALA A 60 3.25 4.06 5.24
C ALA A 60 4.53 3.67 6.00
N GLY A 61 5.55 4.52 6.01
CA GLY A 61 6.83 4.29 6.70
C GLY A 61 7.81 3.42 5.92
N VAL A 62 7.58 3.17 4.63
CA VAL A 62 8.46 2.39 3.75
C VAL A 62 9.24 3.33 2.83
N GLY A 63 10.36 3.84 3.34
CA GLY A 63 11.28 4.72 2.62
C GLY A 63 12.54 4.01 2.09
N GLY A 64 13.41 4.78 1.43
CA GLY A 64 14.74 4.31 1.00
C GLY A 64 14.73 3.39 -0.22
N LYS A 65 13.63 3.34 -0.96
CA LYS A 65 13.46 2.60 -2.22
C LYS A 65 13.05 3.54 -3.32
N THR A 66 13.33 3.16 -4.56
CA THR A 66 12.76 3.82 -5.73
C THR A 66 11.49 3.09 -6.12
N TRP A 67 10.35 3.76 -5.98
CA TRP A 67 9.05 3.25 -6.37
C TRP A 67 8.73 3.67 -7.81
N ARG A 68 8.16 2.74 -8.58
CA ARG A 68 7.80 2.96 -9.97
C ARG A 68 6.39 2.46 -10.19
N ALA A 69 5.52 3.33 -10.69
CA ALA A 69 4.20 2.91 -11.15
C ALA A 69 4.38 1.97 -12.36
N TYR A 70 3.74 0.80 -12.32
CA TYR A 70 3.77 -0.19 -13.39
C TYR A 70 2.85 0.22 -14.55
N LEU A 71 3.25 1.29 -15.22
CA LEU A 71 2.55 1.90 -16.34
C LEU A 71 3.48 2.02 -17.55
N SER A 72 2.93 1.69 -18.71
CA SER A 72 3.58 1.92 -20.01
C SER A 72 3.08 3.23 -20.62
N THR A 73 3.90 3.86 -21.46
CA THR A 73 3.47 4.94 -22.35
C THR A 73 3.42 4.45 -23.79
N THR A 74 2.59 5.10 -24.60
CA THR A 74 2.45 4.81 -26.03
C THR A 74 3.12 5.90 -26.87
N GLY A 75 3.29 5.65 -28.17
CA GLY A 75 3.93 6.56 -29.11
C GLY A 75 5.32 6.11 -29.56
N THR A 76 5.95 6.87 -30.44
CA THR A 76 7.24 6.52 -31.06
C THR A 76 8.37 6.34 -30.04
N THR A 77 8.28 7.03 -28.91
CA THR A 77 9.21 6.93 -27.77
C THR A 77 8.51 6.35 -26.54
N GLY A 78 7.47 5.55 -26.75
CA GLY A 78 6.77 4.86 -25.67
C GLY A 78 7.71 3.95 -24.87
N VAL A 79 7.44 3.80 -23.58
CA VAL A 79 8.28 3.03 -22.67
C VAL A 79 7.41 1.93 -22.05
N ASN A 80 7.92 0.69 -22.03
CA ASN A 80 7.22 -0.41 -21.36
C ASN A 80 7.43 -0.35 -19.85
N ALA A 81 6.40 -0.68 -19.08
CA ALA A 81 6.47 -0.77 -17.63
C ALA A 81 7.56 -1.77 -17.15
N SER A 82 7.69 -2.93 -17.82
CA SER A 82 8.69 -3.95 -17.51
C SER A 82 10.12 -3.45 -17.56
N ASP A 83 10.40 -2.48 -18.43
CA ASP A 83 11.76 -1.97 -18.68
C ASP A 83 12.15 -0.90 -17.65
N ARG A 84 11.18 -0.44 -16.83
CA ARG A 84 11.35 0.64 -15.85
C ARG A 84 11.51 0.15 -14.42
N ILE A 85 11.17 -1.10 -14.15
CA ILE A 85 11.21 -1.69 -12.80
C ILE A 85 12.49 -2.48 -12.58
N GLY A 86 12.79 -2.80 -11.31
CA GLY A 86 13.91 -3.66 -10.95
C GLY A 86 13.74 -5.11 -11.44
N SER A 87 14.72 -5.97 -11.16
CA SER A 87 14.68 -7.38 -11.55
C SER A 87 13.79 -8.27 -10.67
N GLY A 88 13.24 -7.74 -9.58
CA GLY A 88 12.65 -8.51 -8.48
C GLY A 88 13.72 -9.05 -7.51
N PRO A 89 13.33 -9.88 -6.53
CA PRO A 89 11.96 -10.30 -6.22
C PRO A 89 11.09 -9.19 -5.62
N TRP A 90 9.77 -9.33 -5.78
CA TRP A 90 8.77 -8.42 -5.22
C TRP A 90 8.01 -9.06 -4.07
N TYR A 91 7.92 -8.35 -2.95
CA TYR A 91 7.20 -8.78 -1.76
C TYR A 91 6.13 -7.76 -1.38
N ASN A 92 4.94 -8.24 -1.03
CA ASN A 92 3.89 -7.39 -0.50
C ASN A 92 4.16 -6.99 0.97
N ALA A 93 3.24 -6.22 1.55
CA ALA A 93 3.29 -5.76 2.93
C ALA A 93 3.47 -6.89 3.97
N ASP A 94 2.88 -8.06 3.74
CA ASP A 94 2.95 -9.24 4.62
C ASP A 94 4.23 -10.06 4.40
N GLY A 95 5.12 -9.63 3.50
CA GLY A 95 6.33 -10.37 3.15
C GLY A 95 6.08 -11.58 2.25
N VAL A 96 4.88 -11.70 1.67
CA VAL A 96 4.56 -12.74 0.69
C VAL A 96 5.18 -12.37 -0.66
N GLU A 97 5.87 -13.32 -1.28
CA GLU A 97 6.43 -13.15 -2.61
C GLU A 97 5.32 -13.05 -3.66
N ILE A 98 5.39 -11.99 -4.47
CA ILE A 98 4.47 -11.73 -5.58
C ILE A 98 5.06 -12.27 -6.89
N ALA A 99 6.34 -12.02 -7.12
CA ALA A 99 7.06 -12.57 -8.26
C ALA A 99 8.57 -12.55 -7.98
N SER A 100 9.26 -13.58 -8.44
CA SER A 100 10.72 -13.72 -8.29
C SER A 100 11.51 -12.94 -9.36
N SER A 101 10.89 -12.67 -10.51
CA SER A 101 11.52 -12.07 -11.69
C SER A 101 10.50 -11.36 -12.60
N VAL A 102 10.95 -10.48 -13.49
CA VAL A 102 10.07 -9.81 -14.49
C VAL A 102 9.29 -10.84 -15.32
N ALA A 103 9.92 -11.96 -15.67
CA ALA A 103 9.27 -13.03 -16.42
C ALA A 103 8.15 -13.69 -15.62
N ASN A 104 8.37 -13.93 -14.31
CA ASN A 104 7.33 -14.45 -13.43
C ASN A 104 6.22 -13.42 -13.21
N LEU A 105 6.55 -12.13 -13.04
CA LEU A 105 5.56 -11.07 -12.90
C LEU A 105 4.60 -11.02 -14.09
N LEU A 106 5.09 -11.29 -15.31
CA LEU A 106 4.28 -11.34 -16.54
C LEU A 106 3.65 -12.73 -16.82
N GLY A 107 3.96 -13.74 -16.01
CA GLY A 107 3.54 -15.13 -16.21
C GLY A 107 3.02 -15.74 -14.92
N ASP A 108 3.78 -16.69 -14.37
CA ASP A 108 3.44 -17.39 -13.13
C ASP A 108 3.83 -16.53 -11.91
N ASN A 109 2.86 -15.73 -11.47
CA ASN A 109 2.95 -14.83 -10.32
C ASN A 109 1.89 -15.16 -9.27
N ASN A 110 2.03 -14.55 -8.11
CA ASN A 110 1.09 -14.65 -7.01
C ASN A 110 0.20 -13.41 -6.92
N LEU A 111 -0.31 -12.88 -8.04
CA LEU A 111 -1.27 -11.76 -8.05
C LEU A 111 -2.70 -12.28 -7.88
N THR A 112 -3.09 -12.48 -6.62
CA THR A 112 -4.45 -12.85 -6.21
C THR A 112 -5.11 -11.70 -5.47
N LYS A 113 -6.42 -11.80 -5.20
CA LYS A 113 -7.12 -10.78 -4.40
C LYS A 113 -6.53 -10.63 -3.00
N GLN A 114 -6.04 -11.73 -2.43
CA GLN A 114 -5.52 -11.81 -1.06
C GLN A 114 -4.08 -11.30 -0.94
N THR A 115 -3.32 -11.33 -2.03
CA THR A 115 -1.89 -10.98 -2.02
C THR A 115 -1.62 -9.59 -2.58
N GLN A 116 -2.56 -9.03 -3.36
CA GLN A 116 -2.57 -7.64 -3.82
C GLN A 116 -2.99 -6.68 -2.70
N LEU A 117 -2.08 -6.50 -1.75
CA LEU A 117 -2.25 -5.58 -0.63
C LEU A 117 -1.76 -4.18 -1.00
N ASN A 118 -2.33 -3.18 -0.34
CA ASN A 118 -1.83 -1.82 -0.40
C ASN A 118 -0.60 -1.60 0.47
N GLU A 119 -0.05 -0.39 0.40
CA GLU A 119 1.14 0.00 1.15
C GLU A 119 0.96 -0.09 2.68
N LYS A 120 -0.28 -0.25 3.16
CA LYS A 120 -0.68 -0.41 4.56
C LYS A 120 -1.04 -1.86 4.92
N GLY A 121 -0.84 -2.81 4.01
CA GLY A 121 -1.17 -4.23 4.22
C GLY A 121 -2.65 -4.57 4.14
N GLN A 122 -3.47 -3.74 3.49
CA GLN A 122 -4.92 -3.95 3.38
C GLN A 122 -5.30 -4.38 1.97
N ILE A 123 -6.34 -5.22 1.87
CA ILE A 123 -6.95 -5.56 0.58
C ILE A 123 -7.64 -4.30 0.02
N VAL A 124 -7.38 -3.99 -1.24
CA VAL A 124 -8.08 -2.92 -1.96
C VAL A 124 -9.22 -3.50 -2.77
N ASN A 125 -10.34 -2.80 -2.86
CA ASN A 125 -11.41 -3.12 -3.80
C ASN A 125 -10.86 -3.15 -5.22
N GLY A 126 -11.33 -4.06 -6.06
CA GLY A 126 -10.86 -4.16 -7.44
C GLY A 126 -11.99 -4.54 -8.38
N ARG A 127 -11.62 -5.12 -9.53
CA ARG A 127 -12.59 -5.57 -10.52
C ARG A 127 -13.63 -6.51 -9.88
N GLY A 128 -14.89 -6.08 -9.89
CA GLY A 128 -16.02 -6.85 -9.36
C GLY A 128 -16.53 -6.37 -7.99
N ASP A 129 -15.80 -5.48 -7.31
CA ASP A 129 -16.24 -4.86 -6.06
C ASP A 129 -16.95 -3.51 -6.30
N ASP A 130 -17.64 -3.01 -5.27
CA ASP A 130 -18.30 -1.69 -5.27
C ASP A 130 -17.85 -0.85 -4.05
N PRO A 131 -17.27 0.35 -4.25
CA PRO A 131 -16.82 0.87 -5.53
C PRO A 131 -15.63 0.06 -6.06
N ASN A 132 -15.53 -0.08 -7.38
CA ASN A 132 -14.32 -0.58 -8.02
C ASN A 132 -13.25 0.50 -7.99
N MET A 133 -12.09 0.20 -7.41
CA MET A 133 -10.97 1.14 -7.36
C MET A 133 -10.05 0.90 -8.57
N HIS A 134 -9.77 1.97 -9.32
CA HIS A 134 -8.78 1.96 -10.41
C HIS A 134 -7.40 2.25 -9.82
N ASP A 135 -6.83 1.26 -9.14
CA ASP A 135 -5.55 1.40 -8.45
C ASP A 135 -4.35 1.14 -9.36
N ILE A 136 -3.17 1.54 -8.89
CA ILE A 136 -1.89 1.42 -9.59
C ILE A 136 -1.05 0.34 -8.91
N LEU A 137 -0.55 -0.60 -9.70
CA LEU A 137 0.46 -1.56 -9.27
C LEU A 137 1.82 -0.85 -9.19
N THR A 138 2.52 -1.05 -8.07
CA THR A 138 3.81 -0.43 -7.76
C THR A 138 4.84 -1.48 -7.39
#